data_AF-A0A7W7DAG0-F1
#
_entry.id   AF-A0A7W7DAG0-F1
#
_cell.length_a   1.000
_cell.length_b   1.000
_cell.length_c   1.000
_cell.angle_alpha   90.00
_cell.angle_beta   90.00
_cell.angle_gamma   90.00
#
_symmetry.space_group_name_H-M   'P 1'
#
loop_
_entity.id
_entity.type
_entity.pdbx_description
1 polymer ?
#
loop_
_entity_poly.entity_id
_entity_poly.type
_entity_poly.pdbx_seq_one_letter_code
_entity_poly.pdbx_strand_id
1 'polypeptide(L)'
;MSALWRAVLVGAAIGVGELLVYLNGPEDDWTKTVTLFFAPFPMGLALGWLVRLPRWWAVAILAPFVNTAFLVLVFDGQTLFYIEDLGMKPMILTFVGIGVCGHAAAAAVVVEGDRTLRVSVVGAVLVGSVATSWSRDAIAEAARARRLTYAGVPLIAPALRDYRLTDLDEWFDGVLVGPPSFGLAYEHVRDRSEIDVYVMSATAASPQASCAEPVPDVTNRPDVTGTCRQVSPDVWVRREAVSIRVFARHGDALLQIASDNTPEADLLAVLPTIRPTTAEELAAVGEI
;
A
#
# COMPACT_ATOMS: atom_id res chain seq x y z
N MET A 1 3.67 6.49 40.42
CA MET A 1 3.35 6.50 38.98
C MET A 1 2.07 7.31 38.78
N SER A 2 2.10 8.34 37.92
CA SER A 2 0.93 9.20 37.69
C SER A 2 -0.19 8.44 36.96
N ALA A 3 -1.43 8.95 37.04
CA ALA A 3 -2.57 8.38 36.33
C ALA A 3 -2.33 8.35 34.80
N LEU A 4 -1.68 9.39 34.26
CA LEU A 4 -1.31 9.45 32.85
C LEU A 4 -0.37 8.30 32.47
N TRP A 5 0.66 8.02 33.27
CA TRP A 5 1.60 6.93 32.98
C TRP A 5 0.97 5.55 33.05
N ARG A 6 0.04 5.36 34.00
CA ARG A 6 -0.80 4.15 34.04
C ARG A 6 -1.64 4.01 32.76
N ALA A 7 -2.27 5.09 32.31
CA ALA A 7 -3.08 5.09 31.09
C ALA A 7 -2.23 4.81 29.83
N VAL A 8 -1.02 5.38 29.74
CA VAL A 8 -0.05 5.12 28.66
C VAL A 8 0.31 3.63 28.61
N LEU A 9 0.63 3.00 29.75
CA LEU A 9 0.96 1.57 29.80
C LEU A 9 -0.22 0.69 29.39
N VAL A 10 -1.44 1.02 29.84
CA VAL A 10 -2.67 0.32 29.43
C VAL A 10 -2.89 0.46 27.93
N GLY A 11 -2.73 1.68 27.40
CA GLY A 11 -2.86 1.95 25.97
C GLY A 11 -1.83 1.22 25.12
N ALA A 12 -0.58 1.17 25.56
CA ALA A 12 0.46 0.40 24.88
C ALA A 12 0.14 -1.09 24.84
N ALA A 13 -0.31 -1.66 25.96
CA ALA A 13 -0.71 -3.08 26.03
C ALA A 13 -1.91 -3.38 25.12
N ILE A 14 -2.89 -2.48 25.06
CA ILE A 14 -4.03 -2.60 24.14
C ILE A 14 -3.58 -2.52 22.69
N GLY A 15 -2.72 -1.56 22.33
CA GLY A 15 -2.20 -1.45 20.97
C GLY A 15 -1.45 -2.72 20.53
N VAL A 16 -0.66 -3.34 21.42
CA VAL A 16 -0.07 -4.65 21.13
C VAL A 16 -1.13 -5.73 20.96
N GLY A 17 -2.17 -5.75 21.79
CA GLY A 17 -3.29 -6.70 21.65
C GLY A 17 -4.06 -6.53 20.35
N GLU A 18 -4.35 -5.29 19.94
CA GLU A 18 -4.98 -4.95 18.67
C GLU A 18 -4.11 -5.43 17.49
N LEU A 19 -2.80 -5.19 17.53
CA LEU A 19 -1.87 -5.71 16.52
C LEU A 19 -1.92 -7.25 16.42
N LEU A 20 -1.94 -7.95 17.56
CA LEU A 20 -2.00 -9.42 17.58
C LEU A 20 -3.31 -9.93 16.97
N VAL A 21 -4.43 -9.25 17.23
CA VAL A 21 -5.72 -9.53 16.59
C VAL A 21 -5.67 -9.22 15.10
N TYR A 22 -5.01 -8.15 14.67
CA TYR A 22 -4.89 -7.82 13.26
C TYR A 22 -4.13 -8.91 12.49
N LEU A 23 -3.00 -9.36 13.05
CA LEU A 23 -2.11 -10.35 12.44
C LEU A 23 -2.61 -11.80 12.54
N ASN A 24 -3.29 -12.17 13.63
CA ASN A 24 -3.67 -13.56 13.92
C ASN A 24 -5.19 -13.76 14.09
N GLY A 25 -5.97 -12.71 13.86
CA GLY A 25 -7.42 -12.75 14.00
C GLY A 25 -8.11 -13.52 12.87
N PRO A 26 -9.45 -13.57 12.91
CA PRO A 26 -10.23 -14.24 11.86
C PRO A 26 -9.93 -13.65 10.48
N GLU A 27 -9.94 -14.49 9.45
CA GLU A 27 -9.75 -14.07 8.05
C GLU A 27 -10.91 -13.21 7.53
N ASP A 28 -12.10 -13.37 8.11
CA ASP A 28 -13.28 -12.56 7.78
C ASP A 28 -13.11 -11.10 8.26
N ASP A 29 -13.14 -10.17 7.30
CA ASP A 29 -12.92 -8.73 7.52
C ASP A 29 -13.90 -8.15 8.55
N TRP A 30 -15.16 -8.59 8.54
CA TRP A 30 -16.18 -8.10 9.47
C TRP A 30 -15.84 -8.49 10.90
N THR A 31 -15.57 -9.77 11.14
CA THR A 31 -15.25 -10.30 12.48
C THR A 31 -13.93 -9.73 13.00
N LYS A 32 -12.92 -9.59 12.13
CA LYS A 32 -11.65 -8.94 12.47
C LYS A 32 -11.88 -7.48 12.89
N THR A 33 -12.64 -6.73 12.11
CA THR A 33 -12.98 -5.32 12.38
C THR A 33 -13.75 -5.17 13.70
N VAL A 34 -14.79 -5.97 13.92
CA VAL A 34 -15.57 -5.98 15.15
C VAL A 34 -14.67 -6.31 16.36
N THR A 35 -13.78 -7.29 16.22
CA THR A 35 -12.86 -7.68 17.31
C THR A 35 -11.90 -6.55 17.64
N LEU A 36 -11.27 -5.92 16.62
CA LEU A 36 -10.39 -4.76 16.80
C LEU A 36 -11.10 -3.59 17.48
N PHE A 37 -12.38 -3.39 17.20
CA PHE A 37 -13.15 -2.28 17.78
C PHE A 37 -13.59 -2.55 19.23
N PHE A 38 -14.06 -3.77 19.52
CA PHE A 38 -14.69 -4.08 20.81
C PHE A 38 -13.73 -4.70 21.82
N ALA A 39 -12.68 -5.42 21.40
CA ALA A 39 -11.70 -6.02 22.33
C ALA A 39 -10.96 -5.00 23.23
N PRO A 40 -10.63 -3.77 22.77
CA PRO A 40 -10.03 -2.74 23.61
C PRO A 40 -10.85 -2.41 24.86
N PHE A 41 -12.17 -2.58 24.81
CA PHE A 41 -13.05 -2.25 25.92
C PHE A 41 -12.89 -3.17 27.15
N PRO A 42 -13.12 -4.50 27.07
CA PRO A 42 -12.91 -5.40 28.19
C PRO A 42 -11.43 -5.45 28.61
N MET A 43 -10.48 -5.33 27.66
CA MET A 43 -9.05 -5.22 27.99
C MET A 43 -8.76 -3.96 28.81
N GLY A 44 -9.29 -2.80 28.40
CA GLY A 44 -9.08 -1.52 29.08
C GLY A 44 -9.71 -1.50 30.47
N LEU A 45 -10.87 -2.13 30.62
CA LEU A 45 -11.51 -2.34 31.92
C LEU A 45 -10.61 -3.18 32.84
N ALA A 46 -10.18 -4.36 32.39
CA ALA A 46 -9.36 -5.28 33.19
C ALA A 46 -7.99 -4.69 33.54
N LEU A 47 -7.27 -4.17 32.54
CA LEU A 47 -5.94 -3.59 32.71
C LEU A 47 -5.99 -2.30 33.53
N GLY A 48 -6.97 -1.43 33.29
CA GLY A 48 -7.18 -0.20 34.05
C GLY A 48 -7.47 -0.47 35.52
N TRP A 49 -8.29 -1.48 35.83
CA TRP A 49 -8.53 -1.96 37.19
C TRP A 49 -7.24 -2.50 37.83
N LEU A 50 -6.49 -3.34 37.12
CA LEU A 50 -5.24 -3.95 37.59
C LEU A 50 -4.20 -2.90 37.99
N VAL A 51 -4.01 -1.85 37.18
CA VAL A 51 -3.06 -0.76 37.47
C VAL A 51 -3.63 0.30 38.41
N ARG A 52 -4.86 0.12 38.91
CA ARG A 52 -5.59 1.06 39.78
C ARG A 52 -5.69 2.46 39.16
N LEU A 53 -6.08 2.55 37.90
CA LEU A 53 -6.28 3.83 37.22
C LEU A 53 -7.52 4.55 37.80
N PRO A 54 -7.42 5.83 38.20
CA PRO A 54 -8.58 6.60 38.64
C PRO A 54 -9.62 6.67 37.52
N ARG A 55 -10.91 6.46 37.85
CA ARG A 55 -12.01 6.44 36.86
C ARG A 55 -11.72 5.50 35.67
N TRP A 56 -11.05 4.37 35.92
CA TRP A 56 -10.64 3.38 34.91
C TRP A 56 -11.78 2.99 33.96
N TRP A 57 -13.00 2.83 34.47
CA TRP A 57 -14.18 2.48 33.66
C TRP A 57 -14.51 3.54 32.60
N ALA A 58 -14.43 4.83 32.95
CA ALA A 58 -14.70 5.93 32.03
C ALA A 58 -13.58 6.10 31.01
N VAL A 59 -12.32 5.86 31.42
CA VAL A 59 -11.19 5.83 30.48
C VAL A 59 -11.34 4.68 29.48
N ALA A 60 -11.70 3.48 29.95
CA ALA A 60 -11.91 2.31 29.10
C ALA A 60 -13.09 2.47 28.12
N ILE A 61 -14.14 3.20 28.50
CA ILE A 61 -15.24 3.55 27.59
C ILE A 61 -14.79 4.57 26.54
N LEU A 62 -14.08 5.62 26.95
CA LEU A 62 -13.76 6.75 26.07
C LEU A 62 -12.60 6.45 25.11
N ALA A 63 -11.58 5.71 25.55
CA ALA A 63 -10.37 5.47 24.76
C ALA A 63 -10.62 4.81 23.39
N PRO A 64 -11.50 3.79 23.24
CA PRO A 64 -11.80 3.21 21.93
C PRO A 64 -12.39 4.22 20.93
N PHE A 65 -13.23 5.15 21.37
CA PHE A 65 -13.76 6.20 20.50
C PHE A 65 -12.67 7.18 20.07
N VAL A 66 -11.73 7.48 20.97
CA VAL A 66 -10.57 8.31 20.63
C VAL A 66 -9.64 7.58 19.65
N ASN A 67 -9.34 6.30 19.88
CA ASN A 67 -8.57 5.47 18.94
C ASN A 67 -9.24 5.44 17.56
N THR A 68 -10.57 5.27 17.53
CA THR A 68 -11.36 5.28 16.28
C THR A 68 -11.26 6.63 15.59
N ALA A 69 -11.40 7.73 16.33
CA ALA A 69 -11.25 9.07 15.77
C ALA A 69 -9.83 9.27 15.21
N PHE A 70 -8.79 8.74 15.86
CA PHE A 70 -7.44 8.74 15.30
C PHE A 70 -7.34 7.94 14.01
N LEU A 71 -7.88 6.73 14.00
CA LEU A 71 -7.92 5.89 12.80
C LEU A 71 -8.60 6.65 11.66
N VAL A 72 -9.82 7.13 11.85
CA VAL A 72 -10.60 7.81 10.80
C VAL A 72 -9.99 9.15 10.37
N LEU A 73 -9.49 9.96 11.29
CA LEU A 73 -9.03 11.33 10.97
C LEU A 73 -7.57 11.35 10.48
N VAL A 74 -6.72 10.45 10.99
CA VAL A 74 -5.29 10.44 10.69
C VAL A 74 -4.97 9.45 9.58
N PHE A 75 -5.53 8.24 9.69
CA PHE A 75 -5.34 7.15 8.77
C PHE A 75 -6.56 7.02 7.87
N ASP A 76 -6.70 7.96 6.93
CA ASP A 76 -7.61 7.75 5.80
C ASP A 76 -7.34 6.36 5.20
N GLY A 77 -8.39 5.65 4.79
CA GLY A 77 -8.50 4.18 4.82
C GLY A 77 -7.37 3.37 4.16
N GLN A 78 -6.49 4.01 3.39
CA GLN A 78 -5.32 3.41 2.75
C GLN A 78 -4.02 3.49 3.57
N THR A 79 -3.93 4.40 4.55
CA THR A 79 -2.68 4.70 5.28
C THR A 79 -2.19 3.52 6.14
N LEU A 80 -3.11 2.72 6.67
CA LEU A 80 -2.74 1.52 7.46
C LEU A 80 -2.13 0.43 6.58
N PHE A 81 -2.63 0.25 5.36
CA PHE A 81 -2.05 -0.68 4.39
C PHE A 81 -0.64 -0.24 4.00
N TYR A 82 -0.42 1.05 3.74
CA TYR A 82 0.93 1.56 3.49
C TYR A 82 1.89 1.34 4.67
N ILE A 83 1.40 1.47 5.91
CA ILE A 83 2.23 1.21 7.10
C ILE A 83 2.57 -0.27 7.25
N GLU A 84 1.68 -1.17 6.83
CA GLU A 84 1.96 -2.60 6.76
C GLU A 84 3.14 -2.89 5.81
N ASP A 85 3.16 -2.25 4.65
CA ASP A 85 4.23 -2.39 3.66
C ASP A 85 5.57 -1.82 4.14
N LEU A 86 5.53 -0.81 5.02
CA LEU A 86 6.71 -0.31 5.73
C LEU A 86 7.29 -1.34 6.73
N GLY A 87 6.59 -2.45 6.96
CA GLY A 87 7.04 -3.61 7.70
C GLY A 87 6.63 -3.61 9.18
N MET A 88 7.04 -4.68 9.88
CA MET A 88 6.55 -4.99 11.22
C MET A 88 6.83 -3.91 12.27
N LYS A 89 7.99 -3.24 12.21
CA LYS A 89 8.37 -2.24 13.22
C LYS A 89 7.50 -0.97 13.13
N PRO A 90 7.33 -0.33 11.95
CA PRO A 90 6.35 0.75 11.78
C PRO A 90 4.93 0.35 12.18
N MET A 91 4.48 -0.86 11.80
CA MET A 91 3.17 -1.38 12.20
C MET A 91 3.01 -1.45 13.73
N ILE A 92 3.97 -2.05 14.45
CA ILE A 92 3.95 -2.09 15.93
C ILE A 92 3.87 -0.69 16.52
N LEU A 93 4.72 0.24 16.04
CA LEU A 93 4.76 1.61 16.57
C LEU A 93 3.45 2.36 16.34
N THR A 94 2.79 2.13 15.20
CA THR A 94 1.50 2.74 14.88
C THR A 94 0.39 2.24 15.81
N PHE A 95 0.23 0.92 15.95
CA PHE A 95 -0.79 0.34 16.84
C PHE A 95 -0.56 0.72 18.32
N VAL A 96 0.68 0.63 18.80
CA VAL A 96 1.05 1.07 20.16
C VAL A 96 0.81 2.57 20.32
N GLY A 97 1.18 3.38 19.32
CA GLY A 97 0.98 4.83 19.33
C GLY A 97 -0.48 5.22 19.43
N ILE A 98 -1.35 4.59 18.63
CA ILE A 98 -2.81 4.80 18.68
C ILE A 98 -3.34 4.46 20.07
N GLY A 99 -3.02 3.27 20.59
CA GLY A 99 -3.45 2.83 21.91
C GLY A 99 -3.00 3.78 23.03
N VAL A 100 -1.73 4.19 23.02
CA VAL A 100 -1.15 5.16 23.97
C VAL A 100 -1.87 6.50 23.89
N CYS A 101 -2.03 7.05 22.68
CA CYS A 101 -2.65 8.36 22.47
C CYS A 101 -4.10 8.38 22.91
N GLY A 102 -4.91 7.37 22.55
CA GLY A 102 -6.31 7.34 22.96
C GLY A 102 -6.51 7.16 24.45
N HIS A 103 -5.70 6.31 25.11
CA HIS A 103 -5.79 6.14 26.56
C HIS A 103 -5.27 7.35 27.33
N ALA A 104 -4.19 7.98 26.86
CA ALA A 104 -3.67 9.20 27.47
C ALA A 104 -4.66 10.36 27.32
N ALA A 105 -5.27 10.54 26.14
CA ALA A 105 -6.29 11.55 25.89
C ALA A 105 -7.56 11.30 26.73
N ALA A 106 -8.06 10.06 26.77
CA ALA A 106 -9.22 9.70 27.58
C ALA A 106 -8.96 9.94 29.08
N ALA A 107 -7.78 9.55 29.58
CA ALA A 107 -7.39 9.80 30.97
C ALA A 107 -7.23 11.30 31.25
N ALA A 108 -6.67 12.08 30.33
CA ALA A 108 -6.55 13.53 30.48
C ALA A 108 -7.92 14.20 30.62
N VAL A 109 -8.94 13.77 29.87
CA VAL A 109 -10.31 14.30 29.96
C VAL A 109 -10.97 13.89 31.27
N VAL A 110 -10.90 12.61 31.62
CA VAL A 110 -11.72 12.00 32.67
C VAL A 110 -11.10 12.16 34.06
N VAL A 111 -9.77 12.08 34.20
CA VAL A 111 -9.10 12.14 35.50
C VAL A 111 -8.86 13.61 35.88
N GLU A 112 -9.22 13.99 37.11
CA GLU A 112 -8.87 15.30 37.66
C GLU A 112 -7.36 15.48 37.67
N GLY A 113 -6.88 16.52 37.00
CA GLY A 113 -5.46 16.76 36.78
C GLY A 113 -5.20 18.18 36.29
N ASP A 114 -3.92 18.52 36.23
CA ASP A 114 -3.44 19.83 35.78
C ASP A 114 -3.98 20.18 34.38
N ARG A 115 -4.59 21.35 34.25
CA ARG A 115 -5.12 21.89 32.99
C ARG A 115 -4.03 21.98 31.92
N THR A 116 -2.80 22.26 32.33
CA THR A 116 -1.64 22.35 31.44
C THR A 116 -1.35 21.00 30.78
N LEU A 117 -1.34 19.91 31.57
CA LEU A 117 -1.13 18.55 31.07
C LEU A 117 -2.21 18.15 30.04
N ARG A 118 -3.47 18.51 30.31
CA ARG A 118 -4.59 18.25 29.39
C ARG A 118 -4.39 18.95 28.05
N VAL A 119 -4.05 20.24 28.09
CA VAL A 119 -3.79 21.03 26.87
C VAL A 119 -2.58 20.48 26.12
N SER A 120 -1.51 20.05 26.82
CA SER A 120 -0.34 19.44 26.19
C SER A 120 -0.66 18.11 25.50
N VAL A 121 -1.46 17.24 26.13
CA VAL A 121 -1.86 15.96 25.53
C VAL A 121 -2.71 16.19 24.29
N VAL A 122 -3.75 17.02 24.38
CA VAL A 122 -4.61 17.35 23.23
C VAL A 122 -3.81 18.04 22.12
N GLY A 123 -2.91 18.96 22.47
CA GLY A 123 -2.03 19.63 21.52
C GLY A 123 -1.08 18.67 20.80
N ALA A 124 -0.41 17.77 21.53
CA ALA A 124 0.49 16.78 20.94
C ALA A 124 -0.27 15.83 19.98
N VAL A 125 -1.48 15.43 20.37
CA VAL A 125 -2.39 14.65 19.55
C VAL A 125 -2.73 15.36 18.25
N LEU A 126 -3.16 16.62 18.32
CA LEU A 126 -3.53 17.41 17.13
C LEU A 126 -2.32 17.64 16.21
N VAL A 127 -1.17 17.99 16.77
CA VAL A 127 0.07 18.19 16.00
C VAL A 127 0.50 16.89 15.31
N GLY A 128 0.44 15.75 16.02
CA GLY A 128 0.73 14.43 15.43
C GLY A 128 -0.21 14.10 14.28
N SER A 129 -1.53 14.31 14.47
CA SER A 129 -2.53 14.08 13.43
C SER A 129 -2.29 14.93 12.18
N VAL A 130 -2.02 16.23 12.35
CA VAL A 130 -1.71 17.14 11.23
C VAL A 130 -0.41 16.75 10.54
N ALA A 131 0.64 16.44 11.30
CA ALA A 131 1.93 16.04 10.75
C ALA A 131 1.81 14.76 9.90
N THR A 132 1.10 13.74 10.39
CA THR A 132 0.84 12.52 9.62
C THR A 132 -0.02 12.80 8.40
N SER A 133 -1.07 13.63 8.52
CA SER A 133 -1.92 14.01 7.39
C SER A 133 -1.14 14.77 6.31
N TRP A 134 -0.19 15.62 6.67
CA TRP A 134 0.67 16.34 5.72
C TRP A 134 1.76 15.46 5.11
N SER A 135 2.08 14.33 5.75
CA SER A 135 3.12 13.41 5.30
C SER A 135 2.55 12.17 4.59
N ARG A 136 1.26 12.17 4.24
CA ARG A 136 0.57 11.00 3.65
C ARG A 136 1.25 10.52 2.38
N ASP A 137 1.49 11.43 1.43
CA ASP A 137 2.09 11.10 0.14
C ASP A 137 3.49 10.52 0.33
N ALA A 138 4.28 11.10 1.24
CA ALA A 138 5.61 10.59 1.56
C ALA A 138 5.58 9.20 2.24
N ILE A 139 4.57 8.92 3.07
CA ILE A 139 4.37 7.60 3.67
C ILE A 139 3.97 6.59 2.59
N ALA A 140 3.05 6.95 1.69
CA ALA A 140 2.61 6.12 0.59
C ALA A 140 3.75 5.82 -0.40
N GLU A 141 4.53 6.83 -0.78
CA GLU A 141 5.72 6.69 -1.62
C GLU A 141 6.75 5.77 -0.97
N ALA A 142 7.06 5.96 0.32
CA ALA A 142 7.99 5.10 1.03
C ALA A 142 7.50 3.65 1.14
N ALA A 143 6.20 3.45 1.32
CA ALA A 143 5.57 2.13 1.35
C ALA A 143 5.66 1.44 -0.02
N ARG A 144 5.30 2.15 -1.08
CA ARG A 144 5.36 1.69 -2.48
C ARG A 144 6.79 1.35 -2.90
N ALA A 145 7.77 2.20 -2.60
CA ALA A 145 9.19 1.93 -2.87
C ALA A 145 9.65 0.64 -2.17
N ARG A 146 9.18 0.42 -0.93
CA ARG A 146 9.49 -0.80 -0.21
C ARG A 146 8.84 -2.03 -0.83
N ARG A 147 7.56 -1.98 -1.22
CA ARG A 147 6.89 -3.09 -1.93
C ARG A 147 7.65 -3.47 -3.20
N LEU A 148 7.97 -2.50 -4.05
CA LEU A 148 8.74 -2.70 -5.28
C LEU A 148 10.10 -3.37 -5.01
N THR A 149 10.79 -2.95 -3.96
CA THR A 149 12.10 -3.53 -3.57
C THR A 149 12.00 -5.01 -3.19
N TYR A 150 10.92 -5.41 -2.52
CA TYR A 150 10.73 -6.77 -2.02
C TYR A 150 9.89 -7.68 -2.93
N ALA A 151 9.27 -7.13 -3.98
CA ALA A 151 8.42 -7.88 -4.91
C ALA A 151 9.17 -8.95 -5.72
N GLY A 152 10.51 -8.87 -5.81
CA GLY A 152 11.31 -9.81 -6.62
C GLY A 152 11.12 -9.64 -8.13
N VAL A 153 10.53 -8.52 -8.56
CA VAL A 153 10.37 -8.14 -9.96
C VAL A 153 11.53 -7.21 -10.35
N PRO A 154 12.20 -7.41 -11.50
CA PRO A 154 13.26 -6.51 -11.94
C PRO A 154 12.75 -5.08 -12.12
N LEU A 155 13.43 -4.11 -11.49
CA LEU A 155 13.07 -2.69 -11.58
C LEU A 155 13.65 -2.10 -12.87
N ILE A 156 12.84 -2.13 -13.93
CA ILE A 156 13.16 -1.54 -15.24
C ILE A 156 12.00 -0.67 -15.73
N ALA A 157 12.34 0.36 -16.50
CA ALA A 157 11.38 1.26 -17.13
C ALA A 157 11.95 1.78 -18.46
N PRO A 158 11.12 2.03 -19.48
CA PRO A 158 11.59 2.67 -20.71
C PRO A 158 11.85 4.17 -20.51
N ALA A 159 12.88 4.68 -21.19
CA ALA A 159 13.17 6.11 -21.27
C ALA A 159 12.53 6.73 -22.52
N LEU A 160 11.22 6.98 -22.46
CA LEU A 160 10.44 7.56 -23.57
C LEU A 160 10.48 9.10 -23.50
N ARG A 161 11.05 9.76 -24.51
CA ARG A 161 11.23 11.23 -24.49
C ARG A 161 9.95 12.02 -24.70
N ASP A 162 9.05 11.50 -25.53
CA ASP A 162 7.81 12.17 -25.92
C ASP A 162 6.58 11.68 -25.13
N TYR A 163 6.81 10.82 -24.13
CA TYR A 163 5.78 10.29 -23.25
C TYR A 163 6.03 10.69 -21.79
N ARG A 164 4.95 10.82 -21.04
CA ARG A 164 4.97 11.04 -19.60
C ARG A 164 4.46 9.77 -18.92
N LEU A 165 5.21 9.28 -17.93
CA LEU A 165 4.73 8.24 -17.03
C LEU A 165 3.60 8.85 -16.18
N THR A 166 2.39 8.33 -16.35
CA THR A 166 1.17 8.85 -15.71
C THR A 166 0.66 7.98 -14.58
N ASP A 167 0.97 6.69 -14.62
CA ASP A 167 0.46 5.75 -13.63
C ASP A 167 1.43 4.60 -13.34
N LEU A 168 1.31 4.03 -12.14
CA LEU A 168 2.02 2.86 -11.67
C LEU A 168 1.04 1.94 -10.93
N ASP A 169 0.78 0.79 -11.54
CA ASP A 169 -0.03 -0.26 -10.96
C ASP A 169 0.85 -1.37 -10.37
N GLU A 170 0.49 -1.86 -9.19
CA GLU A 170 1.22 -2.90 -8.46
C GLU A 170 0.35 -4.15 -8.29
N TRP A 171 0.81 -5.31 -8.80
CA TRP A 171 0.12 -6.60 -8.67
C TRP A 171 1.06 -7.64 -8.06
N PHE A 172 1.31 -7.52 -6.75
CA PHE A 172 2.20 -8.43 -6.02
C PHE A 172 1.47 -9.51 -5.23
N ASP A 173 0.24 -9.24 -4.78
CA ASP A 173 -0.54 -10.13 -3.93
C ASP A 173 -1.87 -10.50 -4.58
N GLY A 174 -1.94 -11.69 -5.18
CA GLY A 174 -3.22 -12.20 -5.68
C GLY A 174 -3.12 -13.49 -6.48
N VAL A 175 -3.71 -14.57 -5.97
CA VAL A 175 -3.96 -15.82 -6.73
C VAL A 175 -4.79 -15.57 -7.99
N LEU A 176 -5.50 -14.44 -8.05
CA LEU A 176 -6.38 -14.03 -9.15
C LEU A 176 -5.70 -13.20 -10.25
N VAL A 177 -4.49 -12.65 -10.03
CA VAL A 177 -3.90 -11.63 -10.93
C VAL A 177 -2.64 -12.13 -11.67
N GLY A 178 -2.12 -13.31 -11.31
CA GLY A 178 -0.98 -13.93 -11.97
C GLY A 178 0.33 -13.77 -11.17
N PRO A 179 1.51 -13.91 -11.82
CA PRO A 179 2.79 -13.73 -11.17
C PRO A 179 2.99 -12.26 -10.74
N PRO A 180 3.80 -12.02 -9.68
CA PRO A 180 4.11 -10.66 -9.24
C PRO A 180 4.58 -9.79 -10.39
N SER A 181 3.95 -8.63 -10.54
CA SER A 181 4.20 -7.70 -11.64
C SER A 181 3.86 -6.27 -11.26
N PHE A 182 4.37 -5.32 -12.04
CA PHE A 182 3.91 -3.94 -12.00
C PHE A 182 3.71 -3.41 -13.42
N GLY A 183 2.78 -2.47 -13.56
CA GLY A 183 2.43 -1.81 -14.82
C GLY A 183 2.83 -0.34 -14.79
N LEU A 184 3.30 0.16 -15.91
CA LEU A 184 3.64 1.56 -16.11
C LEU A 184 2.83 2.09 -17.28
N ALA A 185 1.95 3.05 -17.03
CA ALA A 185 1.16 3.70 -18.08
C ALA A 185 1.88 4.97 -18.56
N TYR A 186 2.12 5.06 -19.86
CA TYR A 186 2.76 6.20 -20.49
C TYR A 186 1.79 6.90 -21.45
N GLU A 187 1.55 8.19 -21.23
CA GLU A 187 0.73 9.02 -22.11
C GLU A 187 1.64 9.89 -22.98
N HIS A 188 1.45 9.85 -24.31
CA HIS A 188 2.16 10.72 -25.23
C HIS A 188 1.72 12.17 -25.04
N VAL A 189 2.70 13.07 -24.92
CA VAL A 189 2.48 14.47 -24.52
C VAL A 189 1.58 15.25 -25.50
N ARG A 190 1.54 14.84 -26.78
CA ARG A 190 0.81 15.59 -27.84
C ARG A 190 -0.56 15.03 -28.19
N ASP A 191 -0.65 13.72 -28.42
CA ASP A 191 -1.85 13.07 -28.97
C ASP A 191 -2.56 12.17 -27.96
N ARG A 192 -2.03 12.03 -26.74
CA ARG A 192 -2.57 11.16 -25.69
C ARG A 192 -2.68 9.70 -26.11
N SER A 193 -1.83 9.25 -27.03
CA SER A 193 -1.63 7.82 -27.24
C SER A 193 -1.04 7.19 -25.97
N GLU A 194 -1.49 5.99 -25.64
CA GLU A 194 -1.15 5.33 -24.38
C GLU A 194 -0.30 4.10 -24.68
N ILE A 195 0.80 3.94 -23.93
CA ILE A 195 1.63 2.74 -23.95
C ILE A 195 1.68 2.21 -22.53
N ASP A 196 1.22 0.98 -22.36
CA ASP A 196 1.31 0.26 -21.09
C ASP A 196 2.49 -0.69 -21.11
N VAL A 197 3.29 -0.67 -20.05
CA VAL A 197 4.47 -1.52 -19.92
C VAL A 197 4.34 -2.32 -18.64
N TYR A 198 4.10 -3.62 -18.79
CA TYR A 198 4.05 -4.57 -17.70
C TYR A 198 5.39 -5.27 -17.55
N VAL A 199 5.88 -5.31 -16.32
CA VAL A 199 7.17 -5.90 -15.97
C VAL A 199 6.94 -7.06 -15.02
N MET A 200 7.54 -8.20 -15.36
CA MET A 200 7.52 -9.44 -14.59
C MET A 200 8.92 -10.02 -14.48
N SER A 201 9.12 -10.97 -13.56
CA SER A 201 10.29 -11.84 -13.59
C SER A 201 10.32 -12.69 -14.87
N ALA A 202 11.49 -12.87 -15.48
CA ALA A 202 11.69 -13.76 -16.62
C ALA A 202 11.42 -15.24 -16.30
N THR A 203 11.33 -15.60 -15.01
CA THR A 203 10.92 -16.95 -14.57
C THR A 203 9.40 -17.15 -14.65
N ALA A 204 8.61 -16.09 -14.81
CA ALA A 204 7.16 -16.18 -14.89
C ALA A 204 6.70 -16.95 -16.13
N ALA A 205 7.27 -16.64 -17.30
CA ALA A 205 6.97 -17.29 -18.56
C ALA A 205 8.03 -16.96 -19.63
N SER A 206 7.97 -17.66 -20.77
CA SER A 206 8.71 -17.24 -21.97
C SER A 206 7.91 -16.21 -22.78
N PRO A 207 8.55 -15.31 -23.56
CA PRO A 207 7.84 -14.38 -24.42
C PRO A 207 6.85 -15.05 -25.39
N GLN A 208 7.16 -16.26 -25.85
CA GLN A 208 6.26 -17.06 -26.68
C GLN A 208 5.01 -17.51 -25.92
N ALA A 209 5.19 -18.03 -24.70
CA ALA A 209 4.10 -18.47 -23.86
C ALA A 209 3.18 -17.30 -23.48
N SER A 210 3.76 -16.17 -23.06
CA SER A 210 3.01 -14.95 -22.78
C SER A 210 2.33 -14.35 -24.00
N CYS A 211 2.89 -14.52 -25.20
CA CYS A 211 2.17 -14.17 -26.42
C CYS A 211 0.91 -15.01 -26.57
N ALA A 212 1.01 -16.34 -26.41
CA ALA A 212 -0.12 -17.25 -26.57
C ALA A 212 -1.20 -17.02 -25.49
N GLU A 213 -0.77 -16.85 -24.25
CA GLU A 213 -1.59 -16.64 -23.05
C GLU A 213 -1.02 -15.44 -22.27
N PRO A 214 -1.49 -14.21 -22.55
CA PRO A 214 -1.01 -13.01 -21.86
C PRO A 214 -1.25 -13.07 -20.36
N VAL A 215 -0.22 -12.78 -19.58
CA VAL A 215 -0.29 -12.65 -18.13
C VAL A 215 0.60 -11.48 -17.70
N PRO A 216 0.12 -10.54 -16.87
CA PRO A 216 -1.28 -10.39 -16.46
C PRO A 216 -2.15 -9.93 -17.64
N ASP A 217 -3.34 -10.51 -17.80
CA ASP A 217 -4.34 -10.00 -18.74
C ASP A 217 -5.21 -8.92 -18.07
N VAL A 218 -4.54 -7.85 -17.62
CA VAL A 218 -5.15 -6.69 -16.95
C VAL A 218 -6.26 -6.01 -17.75
N THR A 219 -6.29 -6.21 -19.07
CA THR A 219 -7.34 -5.63 -19.91
C THR A 219 -8.69 -6.34 -19.77
N ASN A 220 -8.74 -7.56 -19.19
CA ASN A 220 -9.95 -8.38 -19.07
C ASN A 220 -10.75 -8.44 -20.39
N ARG A 221 -10.04 -8.41 -21.53
CA ARG A 221 -10.70 -8.29 -22.82
C ARG A 221 -11.16 -9.67 -23.27
N PRO A 222 -12.46 -9.87 -23.52
CA PRO A 222 -13.03 -11.17 -23.86
C PRO A 222 -12.57 -11.71 -25.23
N ASP A 223 -11.77 -10.95 -25.98
CA ASP A 223 -11.31 -11.33 -27.30
C ASP A 223 -10.00 -12.13 -27.23
N VAL A 224 -10.14 -13.43 -26.98
CA VAL A 224 -9.05 -14.42 -26.93
C VAL A 224 -8.39 -14.62 -28.32
N THR A 225 -8.89 -13.96 -29.36
CA THR A 225 -8.50 -14.16 -30.77
C THR A 225 -7.32 -13.25 -31.20
N GLY A 226 -6.16 -13.45 -30.58
CA GLY A 226 -4.90 -12.80 -30.99
C GLY A 226 -4.05 -13.68 -31.92
N THR A 227 -3.37 -13.08 -32.90
CA THR A 227 -2.37 -13.79 -33.70
C THR A 227 -0.97 -13.50 -33.19
N CYS A 228 -0.24 -14.56 -32.83
CA CYS A 228 1.14 -14.48 -32.34
C CYS A 228 2.15 -14.68 -33.47
N ARG A 229 3.14 -13.78 -33.53
CA ARG A 229 4.23 -13.83 -34.50
C ARG A 229 5.55 -13.51 -33.82
N GLN A 230 6.56 -14.33 -34.10
CA GLN A 230 7.92 -14.03 -33.69
C GLN A 230 8.53 -12.93 -34.58
N VAL A 231 9.11 -11.91 -33.96
CA VAL A 231 9.81 -10.81 -34.66
C VAL A 231 11.32 -11.04 -34.63
N SER A 232 11.85 -11.49 -33.50
CA SER A 232 13.26 -11.87 -33.31
C SER A 232 13.39 -12.96 -32.23
N PRO A 233 14.59 -13.51 -31.97
CA PRO A 233 14.80 -14.28 -30.75
C PRO A 233 14.30 -13.50 -29.53
N ASP A 234 13.54 -14.17 -28.67
CA ASP A 234 12.94 -13.62 -27.47
C ASP A 234 12.00 -12.41 -27.62
N VAL A 235 11.56 -12.09 -28.85
CA VAL A 235 10.56 -11.03 -29.09
C VAL A 235 9.40 -11.55 -29.93
N TRP A 236 8.20 -11.45 -29.35
CA TRP A 236 6.95 -11.90 -29.94
C TRP A 236 5.94 -10.76 -29.97
N VAL A 237 5.12 -10.71 -31.01
CA VAL A 237 4.05 -9.75 -31.14
C VAL A 237 2.74 -10.51 -31.21
N ARG A 238 1.77 -10.08 -30.40
CA ARG A 238 0.37 -10.48 -30.49
C ARG A 238 -0.41 -9.31 -31.09
N ARG A 239 -1.06 -9.55 -32.22
CA ARG A 239 -1.99 -8.58 -32.82
C ARG A 239 -3.42 -9.04 -32.56
N GLU A 240 -4.18 -8.19 -31.91
CA GLU A 240 -5.61 -8.36 -31.60
C GLU A 240 -6.43 -7.39 -32.46
N ALA A 241 -7.77 -7.45 -32.36
CA ALA A 241 -8.66 -6.60 -33.16
C ALA A 241 -8.46 -5.09 -32.87
N VAL A 242 -8.14 -4.76 -31.62
CA VAL A 242 -8.08 -3.38 -31.12
C VAL A 242 -6.78 -3.05 -30.39
N SER A 243 -5.88 -4.02 -30.23
CA SER A 243 -4.63 -3.83 -29.47
C SER A 243 -3.46 -4.53 -30.16
N ILE A 244 -2.26 -4.03 -29.87
CA ILE A 244 -1.00 -4.68 -30.21
C ILE A 244 -0.22 -4.86 -28.90
N ARG A 245 0.27 -6.08 -28.66
CA ARG A 245 1.13 -6.39 -27.52
C ARG A 245 2.46 -6.95 -27.99
N VAL A 246 3.55 -6.42 -27.46
CA VAL A 246 4.92 -6.89 -27.67
C VAL A 246 5.39 -7.58 -26.40
N PHE A 247 5.81 -8.83 -26.52
CA PHE A 247 6.39 -9.62 -25.44
C PHE A 247 7.87 -9.78 -25.68
N ALA A 248 8.69 -9.42 -24.71
CA ALA A 248 10.14 -9.49 -24.84
C ALA A 248 10.83 -9.92 -23.55
N ARG A 249 11.99 -10.58 -23.69
CA ARG A 249 12.91 -10.78 -22.57
C ARG A 249 13.95 -9.66 -22.53
N HIS A 250 14.19 -9.11 -21.34
CA HIS A 250 15.26 -8.14 -21.10
C HIS A 250 16.02 -8.52 -19.82
N GLY A 251 17.14 -9.22 -19.98
CA GLY A 251 17.87 -9.79 -18.84
C GLY A 251 16.98 -10.73 -18.04
N ASP A 252 16.82 -10.44 -16.74
CA ASP A 252 15.98 -11.21 -15.81
C ASP A 252 14.50 -10.79 -15.83
N ALA A 253 14.10 -9.91 -16.75
CA ALA A 253 12.72 -9.43 -16.89
C ALA A 253 12.00 -10.02 -18.11
N LEU A 254 10.71 -10.25 -17.94
CA LEU A 254 9.74 -10.42 -19.01
C LEU A 254 8.92 -9.14 -19.11
N LEU A 255 8.86 -8.58 -20.31
CA LEU A 255 8.13 -7.35 -20.63
C LEU A 255 6.91 -7.68 -21.49
N GLN A 256 5.79 -7.03 -21.19
CA GLN A 256 4.63 -6.90 -22.08
C GLN A 256 4.40 -5.42 -22.32
N ILE A 257 4.52 -4.97 -23.57
CA ILE A 257 4.30 -3.59 -23.99
C ILE A 257 3.04 -3.57 -24.84
N ALA A 258 2.00 -2.88 -24.40
CA ALA A 258 0.69 -2.87 -25.02
C ALA A 258 0.26 -1.46 -25.42
N SER A 259 -0.53 -1.37 -26.48
CA SER A 259 -1.26 -0.14 -26.83
C SER A 259 -2.42 -0.46 -27.77
N ASP A 260 -3.46 0.37 -27.72
CA ASP A 260 -4.61 0.30 -28.61
C ASP A 260 -4.50 1.23 -29.83
N ASN A 261 -3.62 2.23 -29.74
CA ASN A 261 -3.54 3.32 -30.70
C ASN A 261 -2.11 3.61 -31.19
N THR A 262 -1.11 2.90 -30.67
CA THR A 262 0.29 2.98 -31.11
C THR A 262 0.62 1.85 -32.08
N PRO A 263 1.26 2.13 -33.24
CA PRO A 263 1.60 1.11 -34.22
C PRO A 263 2.70 0.16 -33.71
N GLU A 264 2.71 -1.07 -34.23
CA GLU A 264 3.66 -2.14 -33.84
C GLU A 264 5.14 -1.71 -33.88
N ALA A 265 5.52 -0.91 -34.89
CA ALA A 265 6.89 -0.45 -35.04
C ALA A 265 7.34 0.45 -33.88
N ASP A 266 6.44 1.31 -33.39
CA ASP A 266 6.73 2.23 -32.29
C ASP A 266 6.80 1.48 -30.96
N LEU A 267 5.94 0.47 -30.75
CA LEU A 267 6.03 -0.42 -29.58
C LEU A 267 7.34 -1.22 -29.57
N LEU A 268 7.79 -1.73 -30.72
CA LEU A 268 9.09 -2.41 -30.83
C LEU A 268 10.26 -1.45 -30.56
N ALA A 269 10.12 -0.17 -30.92
CA ALA A 269 11.13 0.86 -30.67
C ALA A 269 11.28 1.23 -29.18
N VAL A 270 10.34 0.84 -28.31
CA VAL A 270 10.44 1.00 -26.85
C VAL A 270 11.52 0.09 -26.25
N LEU A 271 11.66 -1.15 -26.75
CA LEU A 271 12.59 -2.16 -26.22
C LEU A 271 14.04 -1.68 -26.01
N PRO A 272 14.70 -1.00 -26.96
CA PRO A 272 16.06 -0.49 -26.77
C PRO A 272 16.16 0.69 -25.77
N THR A 273 15.04 1.27 -25.34
CA THR A 273 15.01 2.38 -24.38
C THR A 273 14.89 1.93 -22.93
N ILE A 274 14.66 0.62 -22.72
CA ILE A 274 14.54 0.01 -21.39
C ILE A 274 15.83 0.19 -20.62
N ARG A 275 15.72 0.74 -19.41
CA ARG A 275 16.84 0.96 -18.49
C ARG A 275 16.48 0.46 -17.09
N PRO A 276 17.48 0.09 -16.28
CA PRO A 276 17.29 -0.04 -14.84
C PRO A 276 16.73 1.25 -14.24
N THR A 277 15.85 1.10 -13.26
CA THR A 277 15.28 2.18 -12.46
C THR A 277 15.34 1.82 -10.98
N THR A 278 15.11 2.80 -10.12
CA THR A 278 15.02 2.58 -8.67
C THR A 278 13.57 2.47 -8.22
N ALA A 279 13.36 1.87 -7.04
CA ALA A 279 12.04 1.77 -6.46
C ALA A 279 11.51 3.15 -6.05
N GLU A 280 12.40 4.04 -5.62
CA GLU A 280 12.10 5.43 -5.27
C GLU A 280 11.64 6.24 -6.50
N GLU A 281 12.33 6.11 -7.65
CA GLU A 281 11.91 6.77 -8.89
C GLU A 281 10.52 6.33 -9.36
N LEU A 282 10.19 5.04 -9.23
CA LEU A 282 8.87 4.51 -9.57
C LEU A 282 7.81 4.91 -8.54
N ALA A 283 8.14 4.87 -7.25
CA ALA A 283 7.19 5.21 -6.20
C ALA A 283 6.80 6.69 -6.20
N ALA A 284 7.66 7.58 -6.69
CA ALA A 284 7.38 9.01 -6.85
C ALA A 284 6.35 9.31 -7.95
N VAL A 285 5.93 8.31 -8.73
CA VAL A 285 4.80 8.43 -9.67
C VAL A 285 3.51 8.51 -8.85
N GLY A 286 3.01 9.74 -8.70
CA GLY A 286 1.76 9.99 -7.98
C GLY A 286 0.53 9.61 -8.82
N GLU A 287 -0.51 9.12 -8.16
CA GLU A 287 -1.85 9.05 -8.73
C GLU A 287 -2.32 10.49 -9.02
N ILE A 288 -2.58 10.82 -10.29
CA ILE A 288 -3.05 12.15 -10.72
C ILE A 288 -4.56 12.29 -10.47
#